data_AF-A0A643JY46-F1
#
_entry.id   AF-A0A643JY46-F1
#
_cell.length_a   1.000
_cell.length_b   1.000
_cell.length_c   1.000
_cell.angle_alpha   90.00
_cell.angle_beta   90.00
_cell.angle_gamma   90.00
#
_symmetry.space_group_name_H-M   'P 1'
#
loop_
_entity.id
_entity.type
_entity.pdbx_description
1 polymer ?
#
loop_
_entity_poly.entity_id
_entity_poly.type
_entity_poly.pdbx_seq_one_letter_code
_entity_poly.pdbx_strand_id
1 'polypeptide(L)'
;MATVSERVGLDPERLWGIGVTAILVALVGGSLAFPRVVYDGFIWKYFWGPVQADANSAVCATRATGVTEYLGSSSACAAAAQPVAYPGYTLVSEVGYMVTLVIALTGVVFLLRRLDIGEKPRFFYALIPFMFFGGAFRVVEDANDAPGMVDALITYPLNTLVISPVIYVTVFAITLVAVVGSVFAERAGIVDEYVKPLFGAGVAILAVTLGYLLFLGLTGAQGATFYPQVLVVILVGATVVAGVTWYLLERFAPEVNAGTGLIGLVIIWGHAVDGVANVVGLDWMTALGAGNNLIPKHPVNQAVVDFTASTLPESILAITGDAWPFLLVKIVAATAVVWVFDEQIFEDSPRYAILLLIAVLAVGLGPGTRDMLRATFGV
;
A
#
# COMPACT_ATOMS: atom_id res chain seq x y z
N MET A 1 -32.73 1.35 -17.48
CA MET A 1 -33.01 0.08 -16.77
C MET A 1 -33.12 0.40 -15.30
N ALA A 2 -34.15 -0.11 -14.61
CA ALA A 2 -34.29 0.11 -13.16
C ALA A 2 -33.06 -0.44 -12.41
N THR A 3 -32.56 0.31 -11.43
CA THR A 3 -31.44 -0.15 -10.59
C THR A 3 -31.84 -1.39 -9.77
N VAL A 4 -30.88 -2.18 -9.28
CA VAL A 4 -31.18 -3.35 -8.45
C VAL A 4 -31.93 -2.93 -7.17
N SER A 5 -31.58 -1.77 -6.61
CA SER A 5 -32.30 -1.16 -5.48
C SER A 5 -33.76 -0.83 -5.81
N GLU A 6 -34.04 -0.26 -6.99
CA GLU A 6 -35.41 0.02 -7.44
C GLU A 6 -36.24 -1.25 -7.63
N ARG A 7 -35.60 -2.35 -8.06
CA ARG A 7 -36.29 -3.64 -8.26
C ARG A 7 -36.61 -4.37 -6.96
N VAL A 8 -35.75 -4.23 -5.94
CA VAL A 8 -35.86 -4.96 -4.67
C VAL A 8 -36.51 -4.09 -3.57
N GLY A 9 -36.64 -2.77 -3.79
CA GLY A 9 -37.25 -1.85 -2.82
C GLY A 9 -36.41 -1.64 -1.56
N LEU A 10 -35.10 -1.93 -1.62
CA LEU A 10 -34.17 -1.80 -0.50
C LEU A 10 -33.15 -0.69 -0.76
N ASP A 11 -32.82 0.02 0.30
CA ASP A 11 -31.75 1.02 0.32
C ASP A 11 -30.38 0.36 0.01
N PRO A 12 -29.52 0.99 -0.83
CA PRO A 12 -28.22 0.41 -1.22
C PRO A 12 -27.31 -0.03 -0.06
N GLU A 13 -27.30 0.68 1.08
CA GLU A 13 -26.50 0.30 2.25
C GLU A 13 -26.98 -1.05 2.83
N ARG A 14 -28.31 -1.24 2.92
CA ARG A 14 -28.89 -2.51 3.40
C ARG A 14 -28.63 -3.66 2.43
N LEU A 15 -28.74 -3.42 1.13
CA LEU A 15 -28.43 -4.43 0.11
C LEU A 15 -26.97 -4.86 0.18
N TRP A 16 -26.04 -3.92 0.32
CA TRP A 16 -24.63 -4.21 0.52
C TRP A 16 -24.40 -5.03 1.79
N GLY A 17 -25.02 -4.65 2.92
CA GLY A 17 -24.91 -5.37 4.19
C GLY A 17 -25.43 -6.82 4.13
N ILE A 18 -26.56 -7.04 3.45
CA ILE A 18 -27.11 -8.38 3.19
C ILE A 18 -26.15 -9.18 2.30
N GLY A 19 -25.61 -8.57 1.24
CA GLY A 19 -24.66 -9.22 0.34
C GLY A 19 -23.38 -9.67 1.04
N VAL A 20 -22.78 -8.78 1.84
CA VAL A 20 -21.57 -9.09 2.65
C VAL A 20 -21.88 -10.21 3.64
N THR A 21 -23.02 -10.12 4.34
CA THR A 21 -23.42 -11.15 5.31
C THR A 21 -23.66 -12.50 4.64
N ALA A 22 -24.31 -12.53 3.47
CA ALA A 22 -24.52 -13.76 2.71
C ALA A 22 -23.18 -14.39 2.27
N ILE A 23 -22.23 -13.59 1.79
CA ILE A 23 -20.88 -14.06 1.44
C ILE A 23 -20.18 -14.63 2.66
N LEU A 24 -20.19 -13.93 3.80
CA LEU A 24 -19.56 -14.39 5.03
C LEU A 24 -20.20 -15.68 5.55
N VAL A 25 -21.53 -15.79 5.55
CA VAL A 25 -22.25 -17.00 5.95
C VAL A 25 -21.91 -18.16 5.02
N ALA A 26 -21.82 -17.92 3.71
CA ALA A 26 -21.42 -18.95 2.75
C ALA A 26 -19.98 -19.43 2.96
N LEU A 27 -19.04 -18.51 3.18
CA LEU A 27 -17.63 -18.83 3.40
C LEU A 27 -17.42 -19.52 4.76
N VAL A 28 -17.91 -18.93 5.85
CA VAL A 28 -17.76 -19.48 7.21
C VAL A 28 -18.55 -20.79 7.35
N GLY A 29 -19.83 -20.79 6.94
CA GLY A 29 -20.66 -21.98 6.96
C GLY A 29 -20.10 -23.09 6.07
N GLY A 30 -19.61 -22.74 4.89
CA GLY A 30 -18.93 -23.67 3.98
C GLY A 30 -17.63 -24.23 4.57
N SER A 31 -16.80 -23.40 5.23
CA SER A 31 -15.59 -23.85 5.93
C SER A 31 -15.88 -24.81 7.07
N LEU A 32 -16.99 -24.62 7.79
CA LEU A 32 -17.38 -25.51 8.88
C LEU A 32 -18.03 -26.81 8.39
N ALA A 33 -18.90 -26.73 7.38
CA ALA A 33 -19.61 -27.89 6.83
C ALA A 33 -18.72 -28.75 5.90
N PHE A 34 -17.81 -28.13 5.15
CA PHE A 34 -16.95 -28.78 4.16
C PHE A 34 -15.50 -28.28 4.27
N PRO A 35 -14.82 -28.52 5.41
CA PRO A 35 -13.50 -27.95 5.69
C PRO A 35 -12.44 -28.33 4.66
N ARG A 36 -12.48 -29.55 4.12
CA ARG A 36 -11.54 -30.00 3.08
C ARG A 36 -11.67 -29.27 1.75
N VAL A 37 -12.89 -28.89 1.39
CA VAL A 37 -13.18 -28.28 0.08
C VAL A 37 -13.09 -26.77 0.18
N VAL A 38 -13.77 -26.17 1.16
CA VAL A 38 -13.91 -24.71 1.25
C VAL A 38 -12.76 -24.09 2.02
N TYR A 39 -12.39 -24.64 3.18
CA TYR A 39 -11.27 -24.08 3.94
C TYR A 39 -9.93 -24.53 3.33
N ASP A 40 -9.55 -25.81 3.43
CA ASP A 40 -8.25 -26.30 2.96
C ASP A 40 -8.06 -26.05 1.45
N GLY A 41 -9.06 -26.43 0.64
CA GLY A 41 -8.97 -26.38 -0.82
C GLY A 41 -9.10 -24.98 -1.45
N PHE A 42 -9.70 -24.01 -0.76
CA PHE A 42 -9.94 -22.67 -1.30
C PHE A 42 -9.39 -21.56 -0.40
N ILE A 43 -9.98 -21.31 0.77
CA ILE A 43 -9.57 -20.18 1.64
C ILE A 43 -8.10 -20.31 2.06
N TRP A 44 -7.73 -21.47 2.59
CA TRP A 44 -6.37 -21.76 3.00
C TRP A 44 -5.44 -21.79 1.80
N LYS A 45 -5.72 -22.59 0.77
CA LYS A 45 -4.83 -22.72 -0.39
C LYS A 45 -4.47 -21.38 -1.06
N TYR A 46 -5.45 -20.49 -1.24
CA TYR A 46 -5.26 -19.28 -2.03
C TYR A 46 -5.01 -18.02 -1.19
N PHE A 47 -5.48 -17.94 0.05
CA PHE A 47 -5.41 -16.71 0.84
C PHE A 47 -4.54 -16.86 2.08
N TRP A 48 -4.78 -17.88 2.90
CA TRP A 48 -4.10 -17.99 4.21
C TRP A 48 -2.78 -18.78 4.18
N GLY A 49 -2.72 -19.86 3.40
CA GLY A 49 -1.54 -20.71 3.23
C GLY A 49 -0.32 -19.96 2.70
N PRO A 50 -0.45 -19.08 1.68
CA PRO A 50 0.66 -18.23 1.24
C PRO A 50 1.22 -17.35 2.37
N VAL A 51 0.33 -16.72 3.16
CA VAL A 51 0.71 -15.87 4.31
C VAL A 51 1.41 -16.69 5.39
N GLN A 52 0.94 -17.91 5.68
CA GLN A 52 1.58 -18.80 6.65
C GLN A 52 2.96 -19.27 6.19
N ALA A 53 3.13 -19.56 4.89
CA ALA A 53 4.43 -19.93 4.34
C ALA A 53 5.43 -18.78 4.48
N ASP A 54 5.01 -17.56 4.13
CA ASP A 54 5.83 -16.35 4.24
C ASP A 54 6.21 -16.05 5.70
N ALA A 55 5.24 -16.15 6.61
CA ALA A 55 5.41 -15.91 8.05
C ALA A 55 6.37 -16.88 8.75
N ASN A 56 6.69 -18.00 8.13
CA ASN A 56 7.62 -19.00 8.64
C ASN A 56 8.85 -19.15 7.74
N SER A 57 9.06 -18.22 6.79
CA SER A 57 10.16 -18.24 5.81
C SER A 57 10.28 -19.59 5.08
N ALA A 58 9.14 -20.23 4.81
CA ALA A 58 9.06 -21.54 4.18
C ALA A 58 8.97 -21.39 2.65
N VAL A 59 9.53 -22.35 1.90
CA VAL A 59 9.41 -22.37 0.43
C VAL A 59 7.96 -22.61 0.01
N CYS A 60 7.22 -23.43 0.76
CA CYS A 60 5.78 -23.58 0.65
C CYS A 60 5.18 -24.15 1.94
N ALA A 61 3.85 -24.12 2.04
CA ALA A 61 3.10 -24.82 3.07
C ALA A 61 2.16 -25.87 2.43
N THR A 62 1.93 -27.00 3.09
CA THR A 62 0.92 -28.01 2.70
C THR A 62 -0.07 -28.24 3.83
N ARG A 63 -1.30 -28.63 3.47
CA ARG A 63 -2.38 -28.96 4.43
C ARG A 63 -3.18 -30.20 4.05
N ALA A 64 -2.53 -31.20 3.44
CA ALA A 64 -3.19 -32.42 2.99
C ALA A 64 -3.92 -33.18 4.13
N THR A 65 -3.33 -33.21 5.32
CA THR A 65 -3.88 -33.91 6.49
C THR A 65 -4.80 -33.03 7.33
N GLY A 66 -4.94 -31.73 6.99
CA GLY A 66 -5.72 -30.75 7.76
C GLY A 66 -4.91 -30.05 8.84
N VAL A 67 -3.63 -30.39 8.93
CA VAL A 67 -2.62 -29.69 9.71
C VAL A 67 -1.67 -29.00 8.73
N THR A 68 -1.28 -27.76 9.02
CA THR A 68 -0.33 -27.04 8.18
C THR A 68 1.08 -27.55 8.46
N GLU A 69 1.80 -27.93 7.41
CA GLU A 69 3.21 -28.31 7.45
C GLU A 69 4.02 -27.36 6.55
N TYR A 70 5.18 -26.91 7.04
CA TYR A 70 6.06 -25.99 6.33
C TYR A 70 7.22 -26.74 5.71
N LEU A 71 7.46 -26.49 4.42
CA LEU A 71 8.48 -27.20 3.65
C LEU A 71 9.58 -26.23 3.21
N GLY A 72 10.83 -26.61 3.47
CA GLY A 72 12.01 -25.79 3.21
C GLY A 72 12.70 -26.00 1.85
N SER A 73 12.16 -26.86 0.98
CA SER A 73 12.78 -27.13 -0.33
C SER A 73 11.75 -27.28 -1.45
N SER A 74 12.12 -26.82 -2.64
CA SER A 74 11.26 -26.89 -3.83
C SER A 74 10.93 -28.33 -4.22
N SER A 75 11.84 -29.28 -3.98
CA SER A 75 11.61 -30.70 -4.22
C SER A 75 10.59 -31.30 -3.26
N ALA A 76 10.64 -30.93 -1.97
CA ALA A 76 9.63 -31.33 -1.00
C ALA A 76 8.26 -30.74 -1.35
N CYS A 77 8.21 -29.47 -1.76
CA CYS A 77 7.00 -28.82 -2.23
C CYS A 77 6.36 -29.51 -3.44
N ALA A 78 7.19 -29.92 -4.41
CA ALA A 78 6.72 -30.62 -5.61
C ALA A 78 6.19 -32.03 -5.31
N ALA A 79 6.75 -32.70 -4.29
CA ALA A 79 6.32 -34.03 -3.85
C ALA A 79 5.13 -34.02 -2.87
N ALA A 80 4.79 -32.85 -2.30
CA ALA A 80 3.77 -32.72 -1.29
C ALA A 80 2.37 -32.99 -1.84
N ALA A 81 1.54 -33.65 -1.03
CA ALA A 81 0.13 -33.84 -1.35
C ALA A 81 -0.60 -32.48 -1.32
N GLN A 82 -1.57 -32.32 -2.22
CA GLN A 82 -2.41 -31.12 -2.29
C GLN A 82 -3.35 -31.03 -1.05
N PRO A 83 -3.74 -29.82 -0.63
CA PRO A 83 -3.36 -28.52 -1.20
C PRO A 83 -1.96 -28.06 -0.76
N VAL A 84 -1.22 -27.45 -1.71
CA VAL A 84 0.06 -26.78 -1.47
C VAL A 84 -0.09 -25.30 -1.80
N ALA A 85 0.44 -24.43 -0.94
CA ALA A 85 0.43 -22.98 -1.08
C ALA A 85 1.87 -22.44 -1.08
N TYR A 86 2.16 -21.53 -2.01
CA TYR A 86 3.46 -20.86 -2.13
C TYR A 86 3.32 -19.40 -1.67
N PRO A 87 4.38 -18.80 -1.09
CA PRO A 87 4.40 -17.36 -0.84
C PRO A 87 4.08 -16.53 -2.09
N GLY A 88 3.48 -15.36 -1.89
CA GLY A 88 3.05 -14.47 -2.97
C GLY A 88 1.60 -14.69 -3.43
N TYR A 89 1.32 -14.25 -4.65
CA TYR A 89 -0.05 -14.18 -5.18
C TYR A 89 -0.28 -15.18 -6.32
N THR A 90 -1.48 -15.73 -6.35
CA THR A 90 -2.06 -16.49 -7.47
C THR A 90 -3.12 -15.66 -8.17
N LEU A 91 -3.48 -15.99 -9.41
CA LEU A 91 -4.60 -15.34 -10.11
C LEU A 91 -5.90 -15.38 -9.29
N VAL A 92 -6.16 -16.50 -8.58
CA VAL A 92 -7.36 -16.65 -7.74
C VAL A 92 -7.32 -15.66 -6.58
N SER A 93 -6.17 -15.54 -5.90
CA SER A 93 -6.02 -14.61 -4.78
C SER A 93 -6.07 -13.16 -5.25
N GLU A 94 -5.45 -12.82 -6.37
CA GLU A 94 -5.50 -11.48 -6.95
C GLU A 94 -6.94 -11.06 -7.24
N VAL A 95 -7.71 -11.89 -7.94
CA VAL A 95 -9.13 -11.64 -8.22
C VAL A 95 -9.93 -11.56 -6.92
N GLY A 96 -9.67 -12.47 -5.97
CA GLY A 96 -10.33 -12.45 -4.65
C GLY A 96 -10.07 -11.15 -3.87
N TYR A 97 -8.83 -10.67 -3.85
CA TYR A 97 -8.47 -9.40 -3.21
C TYR A 97 -9.09 -8.20 -3.94
N MET A 98 -9.10 -8.19 -5.27
CA MET A 98 -9.77 -7.14 -6.05
C MET A 98 -11.27 -7.06 -5.75
N VAL A 99 -11.98 -8.19 -5.75
CA VAL A 99 -13.41 -8.25 -5.42
C VAL A 99 -13.65 -7.80 -3.98
N THR A 100 -12.82 -8.28 -3.04
CA THR A 100 -12.90 -7.88 -1.62
C THR A 100 -12.70 -6.37 -1.47
N LEU A 101 -11.73 -5.80 -2.17
CA LEU A 101 -11.44 -4.37 -2.14
C LEU A 101 -12.61 -3.54 -2.66
N VAL A 102 -13.24 -3.92 -3.79
CA VAL A 102 -14.41 -3.20 -4.33
C VAL A 102 -15.58 -3.22 -3.34
N ILE A 103 -15.84 -4.38 -2.72
CA ILE A 103 -16.89 -4.51 -1.69
C ILE A 103 -16.55 -3.64 -0.48
N ALA A 104 -15.30 -3.66 -0.03
CA ALA A 104 -14.82 -2.89 1.12
C ALA A 104 -14.89 -1.37 0.86
N LEU A 105 -14.47 -0.89 -0.32
CA LEU A 105 -14.56 0.52 -0.71
C LEU A 105 -16.00 1.02 -0.71
N THR A 106 -16.94 0.19 -1.17
CA THR A 106 -18.38 0.51 -1.09
C THR A 106 -18.83 0.69 0.36
N GLY A 107 -18.38 -0.20 1.26
CA GLY A 107 -18.59 -0.07 2.71
C GLY A 107 -17.98 1.19 3.31
N VAL A 108 -16.78 1.57 2.88
CA VAL A 108 -16.12 2.82 3.30
C VAL A 108 -16.93 4.04 2.87
N VAL A 109 -17.48 4.06 1.66
CA VAL A 109 -18.35 5.15 1.20
C VAL A 109 -19.58 5.28 2.11
N PHE A 110 -20.25 4.18 2.45
CA PHE A 110 -21.40 4.22 3.38
C PHE A 110 -20.99 4.67 4.77
N LEU A 111 -19.86 4.18 5.29
CA LEU A 111 -19.32 4.60 6.58
C LEU A 111 -19.07 6.11 6.61
N LEU A 112 -18.41 6.67 5.60
CA LEU A 112 -18.11 8.10 5.55
C LEU A 112 -19.37 8.96 5.42
N ARG A 113 -20.39 8.49 4.70
CA ARG A 113 -21.72 9.13 4.68
C ARG A 113 -22.36 9.14 6.07
N ARG A 114 -22.28 8.03 6.80
CA ARG A 114 -22.85 7.90 8.15
C ARG A 114 -22.09 8.71 9.21
N LEU A 115 -20.79 8.86 9.02
CA LEU A 115 -19.95 9.72 9.85
C LEU A 115 -20.08 11.21 9.49
N ASP A 116 -20.68 11.52 8.33
CA ASP A 116 -20.78 12.87 7.76
C ASP A 116 -19.42 13.55 7.54
N ILE A 117 -18.46 12.79 6.99
CA ILE A 117 -17.10 13.26 6.72
C ILE A 117 -16.68 12.98 5.28
N GLY A 118 -15.51 13.50 4.89
CA GLY A 118 -14.86 13.20 3.62
C GLY A 118 -15.26 14.10 2.44
N GLU A 119 -16.10 15.11 2.64
CA GLU A 119 -16.47 16.06 1.58
C GLU A 119 -15.48 17.23 1.43
N LYS A 120 -14.60 17.44 2.41
CA LYS A 120 -13.74 18.61 2.49
C LYS A 120 -12.28 18.23 2.26
N PRO A 121 -11.49 19.07 1.55
CA PRO A 121 -10.04 18.87 1.35
C PRO A 121 -9.25 18.60 2.65
N ARG A 122 -9.67 19.20 3.77
CA ARG A 122 -9.04 18.97 5.09
C ARG A 122 -8.98 17.49 5.49
N PHE A 123 -9.93 16.65 5.05
CA PHE A 123 -9.92 15.21 5.32
C PHE A 123 -8.80 14.50 4.56
N PHE A 124 -8.53 14.89 3.31
CA PHE A 124 -7.40 14.39 2.53
C PHE A 124 -6.08 14.63 3.27
N TYR A 125 -5.83 15.88 3.71
CA TYR A 125 -4.60 16.22 4.42
C TYR A 125 -4.46 15.51 5.77
N ALA A 126 -5.57 15.27 6.47
CA ALA A 126 -5.58 14.55 7.74
C ALA A 126 -5.07 13.10 7.62
N LEU A 127 -5.21 12.49 6.45
CA LEU A 127 -4.82 11.10 6.21
C LEU A 127 -3.39 10.94 5.69
N ILE A 128 -2.71 12.02 5.30
CA ILE A 128 -1.33 11.96 4.78
C ILE A 128 -0.37 11.20 5.72
N PRO A 129 -0.35 11.46 7.05
CA PRO A 129 0.53 10.72 7.95
C PRO A 129 0.28 9.20 7.95
N PHE A 130 -0.97 8.76 7.72
CA PHE A 130 -1.29 7.34 7.63
C PHE A 130 -0.75 6.68 6.36
N MET A 131 -0.60 7.44 5.26
CA MET A 131 0.01 6.92 4.03
C MET A 131 1.50 6.68 4.20
N PHE A 132 2.20 7.62 4.84
CA PHE A 132 3.59 7.40 5.25
C PHE A 132 3.70 6.24 6.23
N PHE A 133 2.79 6.15 7.20
CA PHE A 133 2.76 5.03 8.15
C PHE A 133 2.64 3.70 7.43
N GLY A 134 1.73 3.58 6.45
CA GLY A 134 1.58 2.35 5.67
C GLY A 134 2.89 1.92 5.00
N GLY A 135 3.59 2.86 4.36
CA GLY A 135 4.90 2.59 3.74
C GLY A 135 6.00 2.29 4.76
N ALA A 136 6.05 2.99 5.89
CA ALA A 136 7.03 2.75 6.95
C ALA A 136 6.81 1.39 7.65
N PHE A 137 5.55 1.02 7.88
CA PHE A 137 5.18 -0.25 8.50
C PHE A 137 5.51 -1.44 7.60
N ARG A 138 5.45 -1.25 6.28
CA ARG A 138 5.98 -2.20 5.29
C ARG A 138 7.49 -2.41 5.41
N VAL A 139 8.24 -1.38 5.77
CA VAL A 139 9.70 -1.52 5.98
C VAL A 139 10.00 -2.24 7.29
N VAL A 140 9.11 -2.14 8.30
CA VAL A 140 9.19 -2.96 9.51
C VAL A 140 9.02 -4.45 9.19
N GLU A 141 8.07 -4.80 8.32
CA GLU A 141 7.92 -6.16 7.77
C GLU A 141 9.18 -6.57 6.99
N ASP A 142 9.65 -5.73 6.05
CA ASP A 142 10.85 -6.03 5.23
C ASP A 142 12.08 -6.31 6.12
N ALA A 143 12.27 -5.55 7.21
CA ALA A 143 13.34 -5.76 8.19
C ALA A 143 13.14 -7.04 9.03
N ASN A 144 11.90 -7.35 9.40
CA ASN A 144 11.57 -8.52 10.22
C ASN A 144 11.73 -9.84 9.46
N ASP A 145 11.44 -9.83 8.16
CA ASP A 145 11.46 -11.03 7.30
C ASP A 145 12.77 -11.16 6.49
N ALA A 146 13.78 -10.36 6.83
CA ALA A 146 15.09 -10.42 6.19
C ALA A 146 15.73 -11.83 6.34
N PRO A 147 16.34 -12.40 5.28
CA PRO A 147 16.89 -13.75 5.33
C PRO A 147 17.97 -13.92 6.41
N GLY A 148 17.87 -14.99 7.20
CA GLY A 148 18.84 -15.32 8.25
C GLY A 148 18.57 -14.66 9.60
N MET A 149 17.44 -13.96 9.75
CA MET A 149 17.02 -13.36 11.01
C MET A 149 16.51 -14.40 12.02
N VAL A 150 17.29 -14.63 13.07
CA VAL A 150 16.95 -15.57 14.17
C VAL A 150 16.16 -14.88 15.28
N ASP A 151 16.33 -13.56 15.43
CA ASP A 151 15.71 -12.73 16.48
C ASP A 151 14.71 -11.72 15.88
N ALA A 152 13.69 -12.23 15.17
CA ALA A 152 12.57 -11.41 14.73
C ALA A 152 11.82 -10.84 15.96
N LEU A 153 11.66 -9.52 16.02
CA LEU A 153 10.96 -8.86 17.14
C LEU A 153 9.47 -9.21 17.12
N ILE A 154 8.90 -9.34 15.92
CA ILE A 154 7.52 -9.78 15.70
C ILE A 154 7.60 -11.23 15.24
N THR A 155 7.29 -12.14 16.15
CA THR A 155 7.29 -13.59 15.88
C THR A 155 5.89 -14.08 15.52
N TYR A 156 5.83 -15.26 14.91
CA TYR A 156 4.57 -15.95 14.66
C TYR A 156 3.82 -16.20 15.98
N PRO A 157 2.50 -15.94 16.06
CA PRO A 157 1.59 -15.61 14.95
C PRO A 157 1.42 -14.12 14.65
N LEU A 158 1.98 -13.21 15.44
CA LEU A 158 1.73 -11.77 15.30
C LEU A 158 2.29 -11.19 14.00
N ASN A 159 3.36 -11.78 13.46
CA ASN A 159 3.94 -11.33 12.19
C ASN A 159 2.95 -11.48 11.01
N THR A 160 1.98 -12.40 11.09
CA THR A 160 0.94 -12.55 10.06
C THR A 160 0.12 -11.28 9.86
N LEU A 161 0.00 -10.41 10.87
CA LEU A 161 -0.71 -9.13 10.76
C LEU A 161 0.10 -8.07 10.02
N VAL A 162 1.41 -8.25 9.90
CA VAL A 162 2.31 -7.34 9.19
C VAL A 162 2.77 -7.90 7.86
N ILE A 163 2.34 -9.11 7.49
CA ILE A 163 2.69 -9.73 6.21
C ILE A 163 1.69 -9.37 5.12
N SER A 164 2.19 -9.30 3.90
CA SER A 164 1.40 -9.08 2.69
C SER A 164 0.39 -10.21 2.41
N PRO A 165 -0.86 -9.91 2.02
CA PRO A 165 -1.50 -8.59 1.94
C PRO A 165 -2.21 -8.16 3.24
N VAL A 166 -2.16 -8.96 4.31
CA VAL A 166 -2.86 -8.73 5.58
C VAL A 166 -2.47 -7.38 6.20
N ILE A 167 -1.22 -6.94 6.03
CA ILE A 167 -0.74 -5.63 6.48
C ILE A 167 -1.64 -4.48 6.00
N TYR A 168 -2.22 -4.56 4.80
CA TYR A 168 -3.11 -3.51 4.31
C TYR A 168 -4.42 -3.44 5.12
N VAL A 169 -4.93 -4.57 5.57
CA VAL A 169 -6.09 -4.65 6.48
C VAL A 169 -5.71 -4.09 7.85
N THR A 170 -4.51 -4.40 8.35
CA THR A 170 -4.00 -3.88 9.63
C THR A 170 -3.88 -2.36 9.60
N VAL A 171 -3.23 -1.80 8.58
CA VAL A 171 -3.11 -0.34 8.40
C VAL A 171 -4.49 0.30 8.27
N PHE A 172 -5.38 -0.28 7.46
CA PHE A 172 -6.75 0.21 7.32
C PHE A 172 -7.52 0.20 8.66
N ALA A 173 -7.42 -0.88 9.43
CA ALA A 173 -8.10 -0.99 10.72
C ALA A 173 -7.59 0.05 11.73
N ILE A 174 -6.27 0.28 11.78
CA ILE A 174 -5.66 1.33 12.61
C ILE A 174 -6.15 2.72 12.19
N THR A 175 -6.13 3.01 10.89
CA THR A 175 -6.66 4.29 10.36
C THR A 175 -8.15 4.43 10.65
N LEU A 176 -8.93 3.38 10.50
CA LEU A 176 -10.37 3.36 10.78
C LEU A 176 -10.66 3.67 12.25
N VAL A 177 -9.92 3.05 13.18
CA VAL A 177 -10.04 3.34 14.61
C VAL A 177 -9.72 4.82 14.88
N ALA A 178 -8.68 5.37 14.27
CA ALA A 178 -8.34 6.79 14.42
C ALA A 178 -9.43 7.71 13.84
N VAL A 179 -10.00 7.38 12.68
CA VAL A 179 -11.10 8.14 12.06
C VAL A 179 -12.34 8.11 12.95
N VAL A 180 -12.81 6.92 13.34
CA VAL A 180 -14.02 6.77 14.17
C VAL A 180 -13.81 7.40 15.55
N GLY A 181 -12.65 7.19 16.17
CA GLY A 181 -12.31 7.79 17.46
C GLY A 181 -12.28 9.32 17.42
N SER A 182 -11.73 9.90 16.34
CA SER A 182 -11.69 11.35 16.15
C SER A 182 -13.08 11.96 15.95
N VAL A 183 -13.93 11.32 15.15
CA VAL A 183 -15.33 11.76 14.94
C VAL A 183 -16.15 11.59 16.21
N PHE A 184 -15.93 10.50 16.96
CA PHE A 184 -16.60 10.29 18.24
C PHE A 184 -16.20 11.37 19.26
N ALA A 185 -14.91 11.70 19.36
CA ALA A 185 -14.41 12.75 20.25
C ALA A 185 -15.02 14.12 19.92
N GLU A 186 -15.15 14.45 18.64
CA GLU A 186 -15.81 15.69 18.18
C GLU A 186 -17.30 15.70 18.56
N ARG A 187 -18.02 14.61 18.28
CA ARG A 187 -19.45 14.48 18.62
C ARG A 187 -19.72 14.50 20.11
N ALA A 188 -18.75 14.05 20.93
CA ALA A 188 -18.81 14.11 22.38
C ALA A 188 -18.42 15.48 22.97
N GLY A 189 -17.99 16.44 22.14
CA GLY A 189 -17.54 17.75 22.58
C GLY A 189 -16.18 17.75 23.30
N ILE A 190 -15.38 16.68 23.13
CA ILE A 190 -14.03 16.58 23.71
C ILE A 190 -13.03 17.42 22.89
N VAL A 191 -13.27 17.56 21.60
CA VAL A 191 -12.47 18.34 20.65
C VAL A 191 -13.39 19.15 19.74
N ASP A 192 -12.91 20.28 19.23
CA ASP A 192 -13.72 21.16 18.37
C ASP A 192 -13.89 20.62 16.95
N GLU A 193 -12.91 19.85 16.44
CA GLU A 193 -12.90 19.37 15.06
C GLU A 193 -12.18 18.01 14.97
N TYR A 194 -12.76 17.03 14.26
CA TYR A 194 -12.19 15.68 14.12
C TYR A 194 -10.86 15.62 13.34
N VAL A 195 -10.56 16.62 12.51
CA VAL A 195 -9.40 16.65 11.60
C VAL A 195 -8.08 16.68 12.37
N LYS A 196 -8.01 17.50 13.44
CA LYS A 196 -6.79 17.68 14.25
C LYS A 196 -6.38 16.40 15.00
N PRO A 197 -7.26 15.73 15.79
CA PRO A 197 -6.90 14.49 16.45
C PRO A 197 -6.62 13.36 15.45
N LEU A 198 -7.28 13.34 14.28
CA LEU A 198 -7.00 12.36 13.24
C LEU A 198 -5.57 12.52 12.71
N PHE A 199 -5.20 13.73 12.30
CA PHE A 199 -3.84 14.02 11.85
C PHE A 199 -2.80 13.73 12.95
N GLY A 200 -3.09 14.16 14.19
CA GLY A 200 -2.22 13.92 15.34
C GLY A 200 -2.00 12.45 15.65
N ALA A 201 -3.06 11.62 15.57
CA ALA A 201 -2.96 10.17 15.73
C ALA A 201 -2.06 9.54 14.65
N GLY A 202 -2.25 9.95 13.39
CA GLY A 202 -1.41 9.49 12.29
C GLY A 202 0.06 9.87 12.46
N VAL A 203 0.34 11.11 12.87
CA VAL A 203 1.72 11.57 13.18
C VAL A 203 2.31 10.78 14.34
N ALA A 204 1.56 10.54 15.41
CA ALA A 204 2.06 9.79 16.57
C ALA A 204 2.43 8.35 16.18
N ILE A 205 1.57 7.66 15.43
CA ILE A 205 1.81 6.29 14.97
C ILE A 205 3.01 6.24 14.01
N LEU A 206 3.07 7.19 13.06
CA LEU A 206 4.21 7.33 12.15
C LEU A 206 5.51 7.58 12.92
N ALA A 207 5.51 8.49 13.90
CA ALA A 207 6.69 8.81 14.70
C ALA A 207 7.20 7.60 15.48
N VAL A 208 6.30 6.80 16.07
CA VAL A 208 6.66 5.53 16.74
C VAL A 208 7.28 4.56 15.74
N THR A 209 6.70 4.43 14.55
CA THR A 209 7.19 3.51 13.50
C THR A 209 8.57 3.93 12.98
N LEU A 210 8.76 5.22 12.68
CA LEU A 210 10.05 5.77 12.26
C LEU A 210 11.09 5.71 13.37
N GLY A 211 10.70 5.93 14.63
CA GLY A 211 11.58 5.79 15.79
C GLY A 211 12.09 4.36 15.94
N TYR A 212 11.24 3.36 15.69
CA TYR A 212 11.64 1.97 15.67
C TYR A 212 12.61 1.64 14.51
N LEU A 213 12.32 2.09 13.29
CA LEU A 213 13.24 1.90 12.16
C LEU A 213 14.60 2.58 12.39
N LEU A 214 14.59 3.79 12.96
CA LEU A 214 15.81 4.49 13.35
C LEU A 214 16.60 3.71 14.41
N PHE A 215 15.92 3.14 15.40
CA PHE A 215 16.55 2.26 16.37
C PHE A 215 17.21 1.05 15.69
N LEU A 216 16.54 0.38 14.75
CA LEU A 216 17.13 -0.73 14.00
C LEU A 216 18.38 -0.28 13.23
N GLY A 217 18.27 0.80 12.45
CA GLY A 217 19.37 1.31 11.63
C GLY A 217 20.56 1.84 12.42
N LEU A 218 20.36 2.36 13.63
CA LEU A 218 21.45 2.82 14.51
C LEU A 218 22.12 1.70 15.30
N THR A 219 21.39 0.63 15.60
CA THR A 219 21.93 -0.51 16.36
C THR A 219 22.48 -1.62 15.47
N GLY A 220 22.19 -1.59 14.16
CA GLY A 220 22.48 -2.71 13.26
C GLY A 220 21.56 -3.91 13.48
N ALA A 221 20.51 -3.75 14.29
CA ALA A 221 19.57 -4.82 14.55
C ALA A 221 18.83 -5.19 13.26
N GLN A 222 18.60 -6.49 13.10
CA GLN A 222 17.95 -7.04 11.91
C GLN A 222 18.67 -6.79 10.58
N GLY A 223 19.99 -6.52 10.63
CA GLY A 223 20.78 -6.23 9.43
C GLY A 223 20.53 -4.83 8.83
N ALA A 224 19.68 -4.01 9.47
CA ALA A 224 19.37 -2.67 9.01
C ALA A 224 20.57 -1.73 9.20
N THR A 225 20.82 -0.88 8.20
CA THR A 225 21.88 0.14 8.21
C THR A 225 21.30 1.49 7.83
N PHE A 226 21.56 2.53 8.62
CA PHE A 226 21.01 3.85 8.36
C PHE A 226 21.87 4.70 7.39
N TYR A 227 21.31 5.01 6.22
CA TYR A 227 21.90 5.84 5.16
C TYR A 227 21.14 7.18 5.01
N PRO A 228 21.34 8.16 5.91
CA PRO A 228 20.58 9.41 5.90
C PRO A 228 20.72 10.22 4.60
N GLN A 229 21.86 10.09 3.90
CA GLN A 229 22.08 10.77 2.62
C GLN A 229 21.10 10.30 1.53
N VAL A 230 20.68 9.02 1.55
CA VAL A 230 19.71 8.48 0.59
C VAL A 230 18.35 9.15 0.77
N LEU A 231 17.89 9.26 2.01
CA LEU A 231 16.66 9.97 2.36
C LEU A 231 16.66 11.41 1.85
N VAL A 232 17.76 12.14 2.08
CA VAL A 232 17.91 13.53 1.65
C VAL A 232 17.86 13.64 0.13
N VAL A 233 18.61 12.81 -0.60
CA VAL A 233 18.63 12.82 -2.07
C VAL A 233 17.23 12.54 -2.64
N ILE A 234 16.52 11.55 -2.09
CA ILE A 234 15.17 11.20 -2.57
C ILE A 234 14.19 12.34 -2.32
N LEU A 235 14.13 12.89 -1.10
CA LEU A 235 13.18 13.95 -0.77
C LEU A 235 13.46 15.25 -1.52
N VAL A 236 14.74 15.62 -1.68
CA VAL A 236 15.13 16.79 -2.49
C VAL A 236 14.78 16.56 -3.95
N GLY A 237 15.15 15.40 -4.51
CA GLY A 237 14.84 15.05 -5.89
C GLY A 237 13.33 15.08 -6.17
N ALA A 238 12.54 14.44 -5.30
CA ALA A 238 11.08 14.40 -5.43
C ALA A 238 10.45 15.80 -5.34
N THR A 239 10.94 16.63 -4.42
CA THR A 239 10.46 18.01 -4.24
C THR A 239 10.82 18.89 -5.44
N VAL A 240 12.03 18.74 -5.99
CA VAL A 240 12.45 19.45 -7.20
C VAL A 240 11.60 19.02 -8.39
N VAL A 241 11.42 17.71 -8.61
CA VAL A 241 10.62 17.18 -9.73
C VAL A 241 9.17 17.63 -9.62
N ALA A 242 8.57 17.54 -8.43
CA ALA A 242 7.20 18.00 -8.20
C ALA A 242 7.08 19.52 -8.40
N GLY A 243 8.02 20.31 -7.88
CA GLY A 243 8.03 21.76 -8.03
C GLY A 243 8.21 22.22 -9.49
N VAL A 244 9.11 21.57 -10.24
CA VAL A 244 9.28 21.83 -11.69
C VAL A 244 8.02 21.44 -12.45
N THR A 245 7.46 20.25 -12.19
CA THR A 245 6.23 19.79 -12.84
C THR A 245 5.09 20.77 -12.57
N TRP A 246 4.89 21.14 -11.30
CA TRP A 246 3.87 22.09 -10.89
C TRP A 246 4.02 23.45 -11.56
N TYR A 247 5.24 24.00 -11.59
CA TYR A 247 5.54 25.26 -12.27
C TYR A 247 5.23 25.19 -13.78
N LEU A 248 5.58 24.09 -14.45
CA LEU A 248 5.29 23.91 -15.86
C LEU A 248 3.77 23.80 -16.11
N LEU A 249 3.03 23.10 -15.26
CA LEU A 249 1.58 23.00 -15.35
C LEU A 249 0.91 24.36 -15.17
N GLU A 250 1.23 25.10 -14.12
CA GLU A 250 0.71 26.46 -13.90
C GLU A 250 1.03 27.41 -15.06
N ARG A 251 2.19 27.23 -15.70
CA ARG A 251 2.63 28.12 -16.79
C ARG A 251 2.00 27.78 -18.14
N PHE A 252 1.84 26.49 -18.46
CA PHE A 252 1.53 26.02 -19.80
C PHE A 252 0.21 25.26 -19.92
N ALA A 253 -0.32 24.72 -18.83
CA ALA A 253 -1.57 23.94 -18.80
C ALA A 253 -2.29 24.12 -17.43
N PRO A 254 -2.67 25.35 -17.04
CA PRO A 254 -3.26 25.62 -15.73
C PRO A 254 -4.60 24.89 -15.51
N GLU A 255 -5.31 24.50 -16.58
CA GLU A 255 -6.52 23.69 -16.47
C GLU A 255 -6.31 22.34 -15.76
N VAL A 256 -5.09 21.80 -15.75
CA VAL A 256 -4.76 20.56 -15.04
C VAL A 256 -4.94 20.71 -13.52
N ASN A 257 -4.60 21.88 -12.98
CA ASN A 257 -4.62 22.11 -11.53
C ASN A 257 -5.91 22.76 -11.03
N ALA A 258 -6.77 23.25 -11.92
CA ALA A 258 -7.94 24.05 -11.57
C ALA A 258 -8.87 23.36 -10.57
N GLY A 259 -9.23 22.09 -10.82
CA GLY A 259 -10.14 21.36 -9.94
C GLY A 259 -9.52 20.91 -8.61
N THR A 260 -8.27 20.45 -8.64
CA THR A 260 -7.64 19.84 -7.45
C THR A 260 -6.90 20.82 -6.56
N GLY A 261 -6.44 21.95 -7.09
CA GLY A 261 -5.58 22.91 -6.39
C GLY A 261 -4.38 22.22 -5.72
N LEU A 262 -4.07 22.59 -4.48
CA LEU A 262 -2.92 22.04 -3.75
C LEU A 262 -2.98 20.52 -3.52
N ILE A 263 -4.15 19.88 -3.61
CA ILE A 263 -4.23 18.41 -3.55
C ILE A 263 -3.45 17.80 -4.72
N GLY A 264 -3.55 18.39 -5.91
CA GLY A 264 -2.82 17.96 -7.11
C GLY A 264 -1.32 18.01 -6.89
N LEU A 265 -0.79 19.05 -6.24
CA LEU A 265 0.63 19.16 -5.91
C LEU A 265 1.07 18.02 -4.98
N VAL A 266 0.29 17.70 -3.94
CA VAL A 266 0.61 16.59 -3.03
C VAL A 266 0.59 15.24 -3.75
N ILE A 267 -0.34 15.03 -4.68
CA ILE A 267 -0.40 13.82 -5.51
C ILE A 267 0.84 13.70 -6.38
N ILE A 268 1.18 14.75 -7.15
CA ILE A 268 2.37 14.77 -7.99
C ILE A 268 3.62 14.52 -7.13
N TRP A 269 3.72 15.16 -5.97
CA TRP A 269 4.82 14.96 -5.04
C TRP A 269 4.90 13.52 -4.53
N GLY A 270 3.79 12.90 -4.11
CA GLY A 270 3.79 11.52 -3.64
C GLY A 270 4.22 10.50 -4.71
N HIS A 271 3.83 10.72 -5.97
CA HIS A 271 4.30 9.91 -7.11
C HIS A 271 5.75 10.23 -7.50
N ALA A 272 6.20 11.48 -7.30
CA ALA A 272 7.60 11.85 -7.47
C ALA A 272 8.51 11.16 -6.43
N VAL A 273 8.07 11.05 -5.16
CA VAL A 273 8.79 10.31 -4.12
C VAL A 273 9.00 8.86 -4.55
N ASP A 274 7.97 8.22 -5.09
CA ASP A 274 8.06 6.84 -5.60
C ASP A 274 8.99 6.69 -6.80
N GLY A 275 8.84 7.56 -7.79
CA GLY A 275 9.70 7.57 -8.96
C GLY A 275 11.17 7.79 -8.60
N VAL A 276 11.47 8.79 -7.77
CA VAL A 276 12.84 9.12 -7.36
C VAL A 276 13.41 8.03 -6.45
N ALA A 277 12.63 7.47 -5.53
CA ALA A 277 13.07 6.37 -4.69
C ALA A 277 13.47 5.14 -5.52
N ASN A 278 12.73 4.85 -6.59
CA ASN A 278 13.09 3.77 -7.50
C ASN A 278 14.38 4.05 -8.26
N VAL A 279 14.55 5.26 -8.81
CA VAL A 279 15.80 5.65 -9.48
C VAL A 279 16.99 5.54 -8.53
N VAL A 280 16.88 6.16 -7.36
CA VAL A 280 17.98 6.16 -6.38
C VAL A 280 18.26 4.75 -5.88
N GLY A 281 17.23 3.99 -5.54
CA GLY A 281 17.33 2.64 -4.99
C GLY A 281 17.93 1.63 -5.97
N LEU A 282 17.61 1.72 -7.27
CA LEU A 282 18.03 0.75 -8.27
C LEU A 282 19.35 1.10 -8.96
N ASP A 283 19.66 2.39 -9.12
CA ASP A 283 20.84 2.81 -9.90
C ASP A 283 21.94 3.45 -9.02
N TRP A 284 21.57 4.18 -7.97
CA TRP A 284 22.48 5.16 -7.34
C TRP A 284 22.90 4.86 -5.90
N MET A 285 22.44 3.76 -5.29
CA MET A 285 22.81 3.41 -3.91
C MET A 285 24.34 3.26 -3.75
N THR A 286 24.97 2.54 -4.67
CA THR A 286 26.44 2.35 -4.66
C THR A 286 27.20 3.68 -4.78
N ALA A 287 26.76 4.56 -5.68
CA ALA A 287 27.36 5.88 -5.88
C ALA A 287 27.18 6.81 -4.66
N LEU A 288 26.10 6.64 -3.90
CA LEU A 288 25.84 7.36 -2.64
C LEU A 288 26.53 6.73 -1.42
N GLY A 289 27.34 5.67 -1.62
CA GLY A 289 28.00 4.94 -0.54
C GLY A 289 27.01 4.17 0.36
N ALA A 290 25.84 3.80 -0.17
CA ALA A 290 24.73 3.19 0.56
C ALA A 290 24.58 1.68 0.28
N GLY A 291 25.69 0.96 0.12
CA GLY A 291 25.67 -0.48 -0.14
C GLY A 291 25.25 -0.85 -1.57
N ASN A 292 24.73 -2.07 -1.73
CA ASN A 292 24.29 -2.57 -3.04
C ASN A 292 22.98 -1.91 -3.47
N ASN A 293 22.79 -1.80 -4.78
CA ASN A 293 21.51 -1.38 -5.34
C ASN A 293 20.41 -2.40 -4.97
N LEU A 294 19.20 -1.89 -4.80
CA LEU A 294 18.01 -2.69 -4.54
C LEU A 294 17.61 -3.49 -5.78
N ILE A 295 16.78 -4.50 -5.56
CA ILE A 295 16.20 -5.31 -6.64
C ILE A 295 14.75 -4.83 -6.89
N PRO A 296 14.32 -4.70 -8.16
CA PRO A 296 12.93 -4.38 -8.47
C PRO A 296 11.97 -5.39 -7.84
N LYS A 297 10.99 -4.90 -7.06
CA LYS A 297 9.95 -5.75 -6.43
C LYS A 297 8.67 -5.86 -7.25
N HIS A 298 8.50 -5.04 -8.29
CA HIS A 298 7.29 -4.97 -9.10
C HIS A 298 7.56 -5.27 -10.58
N PRO A 299 6.74 -6.10 -11.25
CA PRO A 299 6.94 -6.45 -12.66
C PRO A 299 6.97 -5.25 -13.61
N VAL A 300 6.18 -4.20 -13.33
CA VAL A 300 6.16 -2.98 -14.15
C VAL A 300 7.49 -2.24 -14.07
N ASN A 301 8.05 -2.12 -12.87
CA ASN A 301 9.35 -1.49 -12.67
C ASN A 301 10.46 -2.29 -13.37
N GLN A 302 10.45 -3.62 -13.18
CA GLN A 302 11.37 -4.52 -13.87
C GLN A 302 11.25 -4.40 -15.40
N ALA A 303 10.04 -4.35 -15.96
CA ALA A 303 9.84 -4.20 -17.39
C ALA A 303 10.38 -2.87 -17.94
N VAL A 304 10.25 -1.78 -17.18
CA VAL A 304 10.79 -0.46 -17.56
C VAL A 304 12.33 -0.49 -17.57
N VAL A 305 12.93 -1.07 -16.53
CA VAL A 305 14.37 -1.27 -16.41
C VAL A 305 14.90 -2.14 -17.56
N ASP A 306 14.32 -3.32 -17.76
CA ASP A 306 14.72 -4.27 -18.80
C ASP A 306 14.63 -3.65 -20.20
N PHE A 307 13.54 -2.92 -20.48
CA PHE A 307 13.35 -2.23 -21.75
C PHE A 307 14.43 -1.16 -21.97
N THR A 308 14.72 -0.34 -20.95
CA THR A 308 15.70 0.75 -21.04
C THR A 308 17.11 0.21 -21.23
N ALA A 309 17.49 -0.80 -20.45
CA ALA A 309 18.77 -1.50 -20.55
C ALA A 309 18.96 -2.16 -21.93
N SER A 310 17.88 -2.69 -22.53
CA SER A 310 17.95 -3.28 -23.87
C SER A 310 17.99 -2.26 -25.02
N THR A 311 17.58 -1.02 -24.77
CA THR A 311 17.39 0.01 -25.82
C THR A 311 18.54 1.00 -25.88
N LEU A 312 19.11 1.40 -24.73
CA LEU A 312 20.14 2.42 -24.67
C LEU A 312 21.56 1.80 -24.74
N PRO A 313 22.52 2.48 -25.41
CA PRO A 313 23.92 2.09 -25.37
C PRO A 313 24.49 2.07 -23.95
N GLU A 314 25.42 1.15 -23.69
CA GLU A 314 26.10 1.01 -22.39
C GLU A 314 26.76 2.30 -21.89
N SER A 315 27.30 3.11 -22.81
CA SER A 315 27.90 4.41 -22.48
C SER A 315 26.90 5.42 -21.92
N ILE A 316 25.62 5.32 -22.29
CA ILE A 316 24.55 6.17 -21.77
C ILE A 316 24.05 5.60 -20.44
N LEU A 317 23.86 4.28 -20.36
CA LEU A 317 23.43 3.60 -19.14
C LEU A 317 24.41 3.81 -17.98
N ALA A 318 25.72 3.79 -18.25
CA ALA A 318 26.76 4.04 -17.25
C ALA A 318 26.65 5.44 -16.58
N ILE A 319 25.96 6.38 -17.22
CA ILE A 319 25.80 7.76 -16.73
C ILE A 319 24.38 8.00 -16.21
N THR A 320 23.38 7.35 -16.80
CA THR A 320 21.96 7.66 -16.54
C THR A 320 21.25 6.64 -15.68
N GLY A 321 21.78 5.42 -15.57
CA GLY A 321 21.05 4.26 -15.06
C GLY A 321 19.94 3.82 -16.03
N ASP A 322 19.13 2.86 -15.60
CA ASP A 322 18.01 2.31 -16.40
C ASP A 322 16.64 2.47 -15.73
N ALA A 323 16.57 2.93 -14.48
CA ALA A 323 15.32 3.10 -13.75
C ALA A 323 14.65 4.47 -13.96
N TRP A 324 15.35 5.47 -14.50
CA TRP A 324 14.84 6.84 -14.67
C TRP A 324 13.52 6.97 -15.46
N PRO A 325 13.19 6.13 -16.46
CA PRO A 325 11.91 6.26 -17.16
C PRO A 325 10.71 5.96 -16.26
N PHE A 326 10.88 5.20 -15.19
CA PHE A 326 9.82 4.93 -14.22
C PHE A 326 9.34 6.22 -13.54
N LEU A 327 10.25 7.14 -13.21
CA LEU A 327 9.90 8.47 -12.70
C LEU A 327 9.03 9.24 -13.69
N LEU A 328 9.37 9.24 -14.98
CA LEU A 328 8.57 9.92 -15.99
C LEU A 328 7.18 9.31 -16.11
N VAL A 329 7.07 7.98 -16.12
CA VAL A 329 5.78 7.27 -16.13
C VAL A 329 4.93 7.71 -14.94
N LYS A 330 5.52 7.78 -13.73
CA LYS A 330 4.83 8.23 -12.52
C LYS A 330 4.35 9.67 -12.61
N ILE A 331 5.19 10.60 -13.06
CA ILE A 331 4.81 12.01 -13.20
C ILE A 331 3.71 12.19 -14.25
N VAL A 332 3.81 11.51 -15.40
CA VAL A 332 2.78 11.57 -16.44
C VAL A 332 1.47 10.98 -15.94
N ALA A 333 1.50 9.81 -15.28
CA ALA A 333 0.31 9.18 -14.72
C ALA A 333 -0.35 10.06 -13.64
N ALA A 334 0.43 10.60 -12.71
CA ALA A 334 -0.07 11.50 -11.67
C ALA A 334 -0.68 12.77 -12.25
N THR A 335 -0.03 13.38 -13.24
CA THR A 335 -0.53 14.56 -13.94
C THR A 335 -1.83 14.26 -14.68
N ALA A 336 -1.91 13.13 -15.39
CA ALA A 336 -3.10 12.71 -16.10
C ALA A 336 -4.27 12.46 -15.14
N VAL A 337 -4.01 11.85 -13.98
CA VAL A 337 -5.04 11.67 -12.95
C VAL A 337 -5.50 13.03 -12.41
N VAL A 338 -4.58 13.92 -12.04
CA VAL A 338 -4.91 15.26 -11.53
C VAL A 338 -5.77 16.04 -12.55
N TRP A 339 -5.43 15.96 -13.83
CA TRP A 339 -6.18 16.58 -14.93
C TRP A 339 -7.63 16.08 -15.04
N VAL A 340 -7.89 14.80 -14.74
CA VAL A 340 -9.24 14.22 -14.80
C VAL A 340 -10.15 14.78 -13.71
N PHE A 341 -9.61 15.26 -12.58
CA PHE A 341 -10.39 15.83 -11.48
C PHE A 341 -10.60 17.34 -11.67
N ASP A 342 -11.54 17.69 -12.54
CA ASP A 342 -12.00 19.06 -12.73
C ASP A 342 -12.88 19.57 -11.57
N GLU A 343 -13.19 20.86 -11.59
CA GLU A 343 -14.03 21.52 -10.57
C GLU A 343 -15.43 20.89 -10.48
N GLN A 344 -15.98 20.43 -11.61
CA GLN A 344 -17.32 19.86 -11.68
C GLN A 344 -17.43 18.56 -10.86
N ILE A 345 -16.42 17.70 -10.86
CA ILE A 345 -16.41 16.47 -10.06
C ILE A 345 -16.48 16.79 -8.55
N PHE A 346 -15.83 17.87 -8.10
CA PHE A 346 -15.90 18.30 -6.71
C PHE A 346 -17.24 18.93 -6.34
N GLU A 347 -17.91 19.59 -7.27
CA GLU A 347 -19.27 20.12 -7.07
C GLU A 347 -20.32 19.01 -7.04
N ASP A 348 -20.27 18.09 -8.00
CA ASP A 348 -21.27 17.03 -8.17
C ASP A 348 -21.12 15.92 -7.14
N SER A 349 -19.89 15.59 -6.73
CA SER A 349 -19.59 14.43 -5.88
C SER A 349 -18.35 14.62 -5.00
N PRO A 350 -18.35 15.61 -4.08
CA PRO A 350 -17.16 15.99 -3.31
C PRO A 350 -16.55 14.82 -2.51
N ARG A 351 -17.38 14.01 -1.86
CA ARG A 351 -16.91 12.85 -1.09
C ARG A 351 -16.22 11.81 -1.97
N TYR A 352 -16.73 11.58 -3.17
CA TYR A 352 -16.15 10.63 -4.11
C TYR A 352 -14.83 11.16 -4.67
N ALA A 353 -14.79 12.46 -5.02
CA ALA A 353 -13.58 13.14 -5.48
C ALA A 353 -12.43 12.98 -4.46
N ILE A 354 -12.69 13.34 -3.20
CA ILE A 354 -11.70 13.24 -2.12
C ILE A 354 -11.25 11.80 -1.89
N LEU A 355 -12.17 10.83 -1.88
CA LEU A 355 -11.84 9.42 -1.71
C LEU A 355 -10.93 8.88 -2.81
N LEU A 356 -11.20 9.21 -4.07
CA LEU A 356 -10.36 8.79 -5.18
C LEU A 356 -8.99 9.44 -5.11
N LEU A 357 -8.91 10.73 -4.77
CA LEU A 357 -7.62 11.43 -4.62
C LEU A 357 -6.80 10.85 -3.46
N ILE A 358 -7.44 10.44 -2.35
CA ILE A 358 -6.79 9.69 -1.26
C ILE A 358 -6.23 8.37 -1.80
N ALA A 359 -7.01 7.61 -2.59
CA ALA A 359 -6.55 6.35 -3.17
C ALA A 359 -5.38 6.55 -4.14
N VAL A 360 -5.44 7.58 -4.98
CA VAL A 360 -4.37 7.95 -5.93
C VAL A 360 -3.09 8.33 -5.19
N LEU A 361 -3.20 9.14 -4.13
CA LEU A 361 -2.03 9.48 -3.31
C LEU A 361 -1.47 8.23 -2.62
N ALA A 362 -2.32 7.34 -2.10
CA ALA A 362 -1.87 6.10 -1.47
C ALA A 362 -1.10 5.18 -2.43
N VAL A 363 -1.48 5.13 -3.71
CA VAL A 363 -0.78 4.35 -4.76
C VAL A 363 0.59 4.94 -5.11
N GLY A 364 0.80 6.25 -4.94
CA GLY A 364 2.12 6.87 -5.12
C GLY A 364 2.93 6.82 -3.82
N LEU A 365 2.40 7.46 -2.78
CA LEU A 365 3.11 7.69 -1.52
C LEU A 365 3.33 6.42 -0.70
N GLY A 366 2.45 5.41 -0.80
CA GLY A 366 2.62 4.13 -0.11
C GLY A 366 3.87 3.38 -0.57
N PRO A 367 3.96 2.98 -1.86
CA PRO A 367 5.16 2.40 -2.45
C PRO A 367 6.37 3.34 -2.33
N GLY A 368 6.21 4.63 -2.60
CA GLY A 368 7.33 5.57 -2.54
C GLY A 368 7.92 5.74 -1.14
N THR A 369 7.09 5.76 -0.10
CA THR A 369 7.59 5.77 1.28
C THR A 369 8.30 4.46 1.62
N ARG A 370 7.75 3.32 1.20
CA ARG A 370 8.38 2.02 1.43
C ARG A 370 9.74 1.94 0.75
N ASP A 371 9.83 2.23 -0.55
CA ASP A 371 11.08 2.13 -1.31
C ASP A 371 12.12 3.14 -0.81
N MET A 372 11.70 4.37 -0.49
CA MET A 372 12.56 5.38 0.12
C MET A 372 13.13 4.92 1.46
N LEU A 373 12.28 4.44 2.37
CA LEU A 373 12.73 4.02 3.71
C LEU A 373 13.51 2.70 3.64
N ARG A 374 13.14 1.76 2.76
CA ARG A 374 13.90 0.53 2.51
C ARG A 374 15.33 0.84 2.05
N ALA A 375 15.47 1.75 1.09
CA ALA A 375 16.78 2.24 0.64
C ALA A 375 17.54 2.96 1.76
N THR A 376 16.84 3.78 2.56
CA THR A 376 17.43 4.51 3.69
C THR A 376 17.91 3.59 4.82
N PHE A 377 17.25 2.46 5.03
CA PHE A 377 17.58 1.49 6.09
C PHE A 377 18.33 0.25 5.60
N GLY A 378 18.59 0.13 4.30
CA GLY A 378 19.35 -0.97 3.72
C GLY A 378 18.73 -2.36 3.94
N VAL A 379 17.39 -2.44 4.00
CA VAL A 379 16.64 -3.68 4.26
C VAL A 379 16.02 -4.31 3.01
#